data_AF-A0A965SM77-F1
#
_entry.id   AF-A0A965SM77-F1
#
_cell.length_a   1.000
_cell.length_b   1.000
_cell.length_c   1.000
_cell.angle_alpha   90.00
_cell.angle_beta   90.00
_cell.angle_gamma   90.00
#
_symmetry.space_group_name_H-M   'P 1'
#
loop_
_entity.id
_entity.type
_entity.pdbx_description
1 polymer ?
#
loop_
_entity_poly.entity_id
_entity_poly.type
_entity_poly.pdbx_seq_one_letter_code
_entity_poly.pdbx_strand_id
1 'polypeptide(L)'
;MTYIYAFDHKHRKAPMSMKDLLGGKGANLAEMMTVLKLPVPHGFTVTTDACRDYMRGGWPKGLDKEIAAHVASLEKKMGRKLGDAKDPLLVSVRSGAKFSMPGMMDTVLNLGLNDASVQGLARSTNDERFAYDSYRRSSRCTAASCWESMVITSSIRLSKPRLLLARRTTPTFLLRSCVN
;
A
#
# COMPACT_ATOMS: atom_id res chain seq x y z
N MET A 1 -14.37 -7.01 13.85
CA MET A 1 -14.47 -7.62 12.50
C MET A 1 -13.10 -7.52 11.84
N THR A 2 -12.80 -8.35 10.84
CA THR A 2 -11.54 -8.25 10.09
C THR A 2 -11.64 -7.16 9.05
N TYR A 3 -10.69 -6.23 9.06
CA TYR A 3 -10.63 -5.05 8.20
C TYR A 3 -9.60 -5.17 7.07
N ILE A 4 -8.78 -6.23 7.07
CA ILE A 4 -7.71 -6.43 6.08
C ILE A 4 -7.75 -7.83 5.47
N TYR A 5 -7.58 -7.90 4.15
CA TYR A 5 -7.45 -9.15 3.40
C TYR A 5 -6.19 -9.14 2.51
N ALA A 6 -5.29 -10.09 2.71
CA ALA A 6 -4.15 -10.32 1.84
C ALA A 6 -4.59 -10.88 0.47
N PHE A 7 -3.86 -10.58 -0.60
CA PHE A 7 -4.20 -11.08 -1.94
C PHE A 7 -4.16 -12.62 -2.05
N ASP A 8 -3.39 -13.30 -1.18
CA ASP A 8 -3.34 -14.76 -1.07
C ASP A 8 -4.37 -15.38 -0.09
N HIS A 9 -5.29 -14.57 0.46
CA HIS A 9 -6.29 -15.07 1.40
C HIS A 9 -7.28 -16.03 0.72
N LYS A 10 -7.44 -17.23 1.28
CA LYS A 10 -8.38 -18.25 0.78
C LYS A 10 -9.83 -17.89 1.16
N HIS A 11 -10.44 -17.01 0.39
CA HIS A 11 -11.85 -16.65 0.56
C HIS A 11 -12.79 -17.84 0.27
N ARG A 12 -13.95 -17.89 0.97
CA ARG A 12 -15.00 -18.91 0.76
C ARG A 12 -15.85 -18.70 -0.52
N LYS A 13 -15.65 -17.59 -1.22
CA LYS A 13 -16.32 -17.22 -2.48
C LYS A 13 -15.26 -16.66 -3.45
N ALA A 14 -15.52 -16.62 -4.75
CA ALA A 14 -14.61 -16.01 -5.71
C ALA A 14 -14.35 -14.52 -5.36
N PRO A 15 -13.10 -14.03 -5.32
CA PRO A 15 -12.77 -12.63 -5.03
C PRO A 15 -13.60 -11.59 -5.80
N MET A 16 -13.89 -11.85 -7.08
CA MET A 16 -14.74 -11.03 -7.95
C MET A 16 -16.18 -10.83 -7.44
N SER A 17 -16.68 -11.71 -6.57
CA SER A 17 -17.98 -11.55 -5.90
C SER A 17 -17.93 -10.62 -4.68
N MET A 18 -16.74 -10.28 -4.18
CA MET A 18 -16.52 -9.45 -2.98
C MET A 18 -16.03 -8.04 -3.32
N LYS A 19 -16.31 -7.53 -4.52
CA LYS A 19 -16.04 -6.14 -4.95
C LYS A 19 -16.63 -5.09 -3.99
N ASP A 20 -17.69 -5.43 -3.26
CA ASP A 20 -18.34 -4.56 -2.29
C ASP A 20 -17.56 -4.45 -0.96
N LEU A 21 -16.69 -5.42 -0.66
CA LEU A 21 -15.82 -5.49 0.52
C LEU A 21 -14.36 -5.12 0.20
N LEU A 22 -13.86 -5.55 -0.95
CA LEU A 22 -12.46 -5.38 -1.39
C LEU A 22 -12.26 -4.22 -2.40
N GLY A 23 -13.34 -3.62 -2.89
CA GLY A 23 -13.29 -2.73 -4.06
C GLY A 23 -12.97 -3.48 -5.36
N GLY A 24 -13.14 -2.81 -6.50
CA GLY A 24 -12.89 -3.41 -7.82
C GLY A 24 -11.42 -3.81 -8.01
N LYS A 25 -10.47 -2.95 -7.59
CA LYS A 25 -9.03 -3.22 -7.73
C LYS A 25 -8.56 -4.36 -6.80
N GLY A 26 -9.04 -4.41 -5.55
CA GLY A 26 -8.66 -5.43 -4.58
C GLY A 26 -9.22 -6.81 -4.95
N ALA A 27 -10.49 -6.86 -5.34
CA ALA A 27 -11.11 -8.07 -5.88
C ALA A 27 -10.36 -8.60 -7.10
N ASN A 28 -10.03 -7.75 -8.08
CA ASN A 28 -9.28 -8.16 -9.26
C ASN A 28 -7.88 -8.70 -8.92
N LEU A 29 -7.13 -8.05 -8.03
CA LEU A 29 -5.78 -8.51 -7.63
C LEU A 29 -5.82 -9.86 -6.90
N ALA A 30 -6.80 -10.07 -6.01
CA ALA A 30 -7.01 -11.35 -5.34
C ALA A 30 -7.49 -12.45 -6.30
N GLU A 31 -8.35 -12.14 -7.28
CA GLU A 31 -8.77 -13.07 -8.34
C GLU A 31 -7.57 -13.50 -9.20
N MET A 32 -6.75 -12.52 -9.64
CA MET A 32 -5.54 -12.77 -10.43
C MET A 32 -4.55 -13.65 -9.68
N MET A 33 -4.42 -13.50 -8.36
CA MET A 33 -3.47 -14.27 -7.56
C MET A 33 -4.00 -15.66 -7.15
N THR A 34 -5.25 -15.77 -6.70
CA THR A 34 -5.78 -17.03 -6.14
C THR A 34 -6.46 -17.93 -7.17
N VAL A 35 -7.12 -17.36 -8.18
CA VAL A 35 -7.89 -18.10 -9.19
C VAL A 35 -7.06 -18.25 -10.47
N LEU A 36 -6.55 -17.15 -11.02
CA LEU A 36 -5.75 -17.17 -12.26
C LEU A 36 -4.27 -17.53 -12.04
N LYS A 37 -3.80 -17.56 -10.78
CA LYS A 37 -2.42 -17.91 -10.37
C LYS A 37 -1.32 -17.10 -11.09
N LEU A 38 -1.63 -15.86 -11.48
CA LEU A 38 -0.68 -14.96 -12.13
C LEU A 38 0.38 -14.45 -11.14
N PRO A 39 1.58 -14.06 -11.61
CA PRO A 39 2.66 -13.53 -10.77
C PRO A 39 2.35 -12.09 -10.29
N VAL A 40 1.38 -11.95 -9.39
CA VAL A 40 0.99 -10.70 -8.73
C VAL A 40 1.92 -10.45 -7.53
N PRO A 41 2.51 -9.24 -7.37
CA PRO A 41 3.28 -8.91 -6.18
C PRO A 41 2.44 -9.04 -4.90
N HIS A 42 3.03 -9.61 -3.84
CA HIS A 42 2.35 -9.74 -2.55
C HIS A 42 1.86 -8.37 -2.03
N GLY A 43 0.77 -8.39 -1.27
CA GLY A 43 0.10 -7.19 -0.79
C GLY A 43 -1.25 -7.51 -0.17
N PHE A 44 -1.97 -6.47 0.22
CA PHE A 44 -3.26 -6.59 0.89
C PHE A 44 -4.16 -5.39 0.66
N THR A 45 -5.45 -5.63 0.89
CA THR A 45 -6.55 -4.66 0.76
C THR A 45 -7.11 -4.32 2.13
N VAL A 46 -7.26 -3.02 2.42
CA VAL A 46 -8.07 -2.53 3.53
C VAL A 46 -9.54 -2.42 3.05
N THR A 47 -10.48 -2.95 3.81
CA THR A 47 -11.88 -3.11 3.36
C THR A 47 -12.66 -1.81 3.23
N THR A 48 -13.79 -1.90 2.54
CA THR A 48 -14.80 -0.83 2.52
C THR A 48 -15.40 -0.56 3.89
N ASP A 49 -15.51 -1.56 4.76
CA ASP A 49 -16.04 -1.40 6.12
C ASP A 49 -15.09 -0.62 7.03
N ALA A 50 -13.78 -0.84 6.94
CA ALA A 50 -12.78 -0.04 7.65
C ALA A 50 -12.92 1.45 7.35
N CYS A 51 -13.23 1.75 6.08
CA CYS A 51 -13.45 3.11 5.58
C CYS A 51 -14.81 3.70 6.01
N ARG A 52 -15.88 2.88 6.01
CA ARG A 52 -17.21 3.30 6.53
C ARG A 52 -17.13 3.65 8.02
N ASP A 53 -16.47 2.82 8.81
CA ASP A 53 -16.32 3.05 10.24
C ASP A 53 -15.44 4.27 10.51
N TYR A 54 -14.37 4.47 9.73
CA TYR A 54 -13.58 5.70 9.74
C TYR A 54 -14.41 6.96 9.47
N MET A 55 -15.27 6.96 8.45
CA MET A 55 -16.15 8.11 8.15
C MET A 55 -17.24 8.35 9.20
N ARG A 56 -17.65 7.34 9.97
CA ARG A 56 -18.71 7.44 10.99
C ARG A 56 -18.21 7.86 12.36
N GLY A 57 -17.02 7.40 12.76
CA GLY A 57 -16.55 7.49 14.14
C GLY A 57 -15.04 7.66 14.31
N GLY A 58 -14.31 7.98 13.23
CA GLY A 58 -12.86 8.08 13.25
C GLY A 58 -12.16 6.72 13.31
N TRP A 59 -10.88 6.72 13.65
CA TRP A 59 -9.98 5.58 13.42
C TRP A 59 -10.44 4.29 14.13
N PRO A 60 -10.80 3.21 13.38
CA PRO A 60 -11.44 2.03 13.98
C PRO A 60 -10.47 1.24 14.86
N LYS A 61 -10.89 0.99 16.11
CA LYS A 61 -10.07 0.36 17.15
C LYS A 61 -9.60 -1.03 16.72
N GLY A 62 -8.28 -1.21 16.67
CA GLY A 62 -7.63 -2.47 16.30
C GLY A 62 -7.09 -2.52 14.88
N LEU A 63 -7.49 -1.60 13.98
CA LEU A 63 -7.00 -1.57 12.60
C LEU A 63 -5.46 -1.47 12.53
N ASP A 64 -4.84 -0.65 13.37
CA ASP A 64 -3.36 -0.56 13.46
C ASP A 64 -2.69 -1.92 13.75
N LYS A 65 -3.33 -2.78 14.55
CA LYS A 65 -2.80 -4.13 14.86
C LYS A 65 -2.94 -5.07 13.66
N GLU A 66 -4.04 -4.98 12.90
CA GLU A 66 -4.18 -5.71 11.64
C GLU A 66 -3.17 -5.22 10.60
N ILE A 67 -3.00 -3.89 10.44
CA ILE A 67 -2.01 -3.31 9.52
C ILE A 67 -0.62 -3.82 9.88
N ALA A 68 -0.21 -3.73 11.16
CA ALA A 68 1.10 -4.20 11.60
C ALA A 68 1.31 -5.71 11.36
N ALA A 69 0.31 -6.55 11.64
CA ALA A 69 0.39 -8.00 11.40
C ALA A 69 0.52 -8.33 9.90
N HIS A 70 -0.24 -7.65 9.04
CA HIS A 70 -0.18 -7.84 7.60
C HIS A 70 1.11 -7.25 6.98
N VAL A 71 1.66 -6.16 7.53
CA VAL A 71 2.99 -5.64 7.18
C VAL A 71 4.08 -6.66 7.55
N ALA A 72 4.10 -7.19 8.78
CA ALA A 72 5.09 -8.20 9.18
C ALA A 72 5.00 -9.49 8.33
N SER A 73 3.78 -9.89 7.93
CA SER A 73 3.57 -10.98 6.97
C SER A 73 4.12 -10.67 5.57
N LEU A 74 3.97 -9.43 5.11
CA LEU A 74 4.51 -8.95 3.83
C LEU A 74 6.04 -8.91 3.84
N GLU A 75 6.65 -8.39 4.90
CA GLU A 75 8.11 -8.38 5.10
C GLU A 75 8.67 -9.80 5.10
N LYS A 76 8.04 -10.73 5.83
CA LYS A 76 8.43 -12.15 5.86
C LYS A 76 8.29 -12.84 4.49
N LYS A 77 7.27 -12.50 3.70
CA LYS A 77 7.07 -13.03 2.33
C LYS A 77 8.07 -12.48 1.33
N MET A 78 8.45 -11.20 1.47
CA MET A 78 9.33 -10.51 0.53
C MET A 78 10.83 -10.58 0.91
N GLY A 79 11.16 -11.00 2.14
CA GLY A 79 12.52 -11.09 2.67
C GLY A 79 13.17 -9.74 3.03
N ARG A 80 12.39 -8.65 3.03
CA ARG A 80 12.88 -7.25 3.08
C ARG A 80 12.01 -6.45 4.03
N LYS A 81 12.56 -5.42 4.70
CA LYS A 81 11.85 -4.61 5.72
C LYS A 81 11.57 -3.17 5.30
N LEU A 82 10.47 -2.58 5.77
CA LEU A 82 10.15 -1.17 5.50
C LEU A 82 11.21 -0.26 6.14
N GLY A 83 11.78 0.66 5.34
CA GLY A 83 12.76 1.65 5.83
C GLY A 83 14.15 1.09 6.15
N ASP A 84 14.46 -0.16 5.78
CA ASP A 84 15.78 -0.77 5.99
C ASP A 84 16.89 0.00 5.25
N ALA A 85 18.00 0.27 5.94
CA ALA A 85 19.13 1.01 5.38
C ALA A 85 19.99 0.21 4.38
N LYS A 86 19.86 -1.12 4.35
CA LYS A 86 20.58 -2.00 3.42
C LYS A 86 19.69 -2.47 2.27
N ASP A 87 18.51 -3.00 2.56
CA ASP A 87 17.62 -3.56 1.52
C ASP A 87 16.13 -3.26 1.76
N PRO A 88 15.66 -2.04 1.41
CA PRO A 88 14.33 -1.56 1.80
C PRO A 88 13.19 -2.19 1.01
N LEU A 89 12.21 -2.71 1.73
CA LEU A 89 10.88 -3.00 1.19
C LEU A 89 10.21 -1.69 0.77
N LEU A 90 9.76 -1.63 -0.49
CA LEU A 90 9.09 -0.47 -1.06
C LEU A 90 7.64 -0.82 -1.40
N VAL A 91 6.69 -0.21 -0.70
CA VAL A 91 5.26 -0.42 -0.96
C VAL A 91 4.68 0.70 -1.83
N SER A 92 3.69 0.34 -2.64
CA SER A 92 2.84 1.29 -3.37
C SER A 92 1.47 1.31 -2.72
N VAL A 93 0.90 2.50 -2.48
CA VAL A 93 -0.43 2.69 -1.89
C VAL A 93 -1.39 3.21 -2.97
N ARG A 94 -2.47 2.47 -3.21
CA ARG A 94 -3.39 2.76 -4.33
C ARG A 94 -4.86 2.78 -3.87
N SER A 95 -5.55 3.88 -4.17
CA SER A 95 -6.99 4.03 -3.97
C SER A 95 -7.80 3.00 -4.79
N GLY A 96 -8.88 2.45 -4.23
CA GLY A 96 -9.74 1.47 -4.91
C GLY A 96 -11.18 1.45 -4.41
N ALA A 97 -12.09 2.09 -5.14
CA ALA A 97 -13.53 2.03 -4.86
C ALA A 97 -14.20 0.81 -5.53
N LYS A 98 -15.52 0.63 -5.32
CA LYS A 98 -16.35 -0.40 -5.99
C LYS A 98 -16.43 -0.12 -7.51
N PHE A 99 -16.69 1.13 -7.86
CA PHE A 99 -16.73 1.64 -9.23
C PHE A 99 -15.46 2.42 -9.55
N SER A 100 -15.04 2.43 -10.82
CA SER A 100 -13.82 3.11 -11.26
C SER A 100 -14.11 4.57 -11.62
N MET A 101 -14.19 5.44 -10.62
CA MET A 101 -14.30 6.89 -10.84
C MET A 101 -12.93 7.49 -11.24
N PRO A 102 -12.78 8.05 -12.45
CA PRO A 102 -11.59 8.83 -12.80
C PRO A 102 -11.54 10.10 -11.93
N GLY A 103 -10.35 10.53 -11.52
CA GLY A 103 -10.16 11.68 -10.61
C GLY A 103 -10.07 11.34 -9.11
N MET A 104 -10.26 10.08 -8.70
CA MET A 104 -9.98 9.67 -7.31
C MET A 104 -8.48 9.69 -6.96
N MET A 105 -8.16 10.05 -5.71
CA MET A 105 -6.89 9.95 -4.98
C MET A 105 -5.72 9.29 -5.73
N ASP A 106 -4.63 10.05 -5.83
CA ASP A 106 -3.32 9.64 -6.35
C ASP A 106 -2.84 8.28 -5.86
N THR A 107 -2.19 7.54 -6.76
CA THR A 107 -1.37 6.37 -6.40
C THR A 107 -0.02 6.84 -5.86
N VAL A 108 0.24 6.59 -4.57
CA VAL A 108 1.53 6.86 -3.93
C VAL A 108 2.47 5.69 -4.19
N LEU A 109 3.68 5.96 -4.66
CA LEU A 109 4.68 4.94 -5.03
C LEU A 109 5.97 5.10 -4.22
N ASN A 110 6.61 3.98 -3.90
CA ASN A 110 7.85 3.87 -3.10
C ASN A 110 7.74 4.44 -1.67
N LEU A 111 6.63 4.18 -0.99
CA LEU A 111 6.56 4.34 0.47
C LEU A 111 7.49 3.34 1.15
N GLY A 112 8.20 3.81 2.18
CA GLY A 112 9.32 3.11 2.81
C GLY A 112 10.71 3.69 2.51
N LEU A 113 10.82 4.79 1.75
CA LEU A 113 12.09 5.51 1.55
C LEU A 113 12.32 6.63 2.57
N ASN A 114 13.55 6.71 3.06
CA ASN A 114 14.14 7.73 3.93
C ASN A 114 15.64 7.92 3.56
N ASP A 115 16.34 8.85 4.21
CA ASP A 115 17.72 9.23 3.89
C ASP A 115 18.78 8.11 4.08
N ALA A 116 18.46 7.07 4.85
CA ALA A 116 19.31 5.89 5.00
C ALA A 116 18.99 4.81 3.95
N SER A 117 17.70 4.51 3.76
CA SER A 117 17.24 3.48 2.83
C SER A 117 17.43 3.86 1.36
N VAL A 118 17.50 5.15 1.01
CA VAL A 118 17.89 5.56 -0.35
C VAL A 118 19.30 5.09 -0.72
N GLN A 119 20.22 5.03 0.25
CA GLN A 119 21.57 4.52 0.04
C GLN A 119 21.57 3.00 -0.13
N GLY A 120 20.75 2.28 0.64
CA GLY A 120 20.48 0.85 0.45
C GLY A 120 19.89 0.56 -0.94
N LEU A 121 18.89 1.36 -1.36
CA LEU A 121 18.31 1.26 -2.69
C LEU A 121 19.37 1.47 -3.79
N ALA A 122 20.15 2.55 -3.73
CA ALA A 122 21.23 2.85 -4.69
C ALA A 122 22.21 1.69 -4.87
N ARG A 123 22.64 1.08 -3.76
CA ARG A 123 23.53 -0.09 -3.75
C ARG A 123 22.84 -1.33 -4.33
N SER A 124 21.56 -1.56 -4.00
CA SER A 124 20.78 -2.71 -4.49
C SER A 124 20.43 -2.65 -5.99
N THR A 125 20.34 -1.45 -6.57
CA THR A 125 20.08 -1.23 -8.01
C THR A 125 21.33 -0.97 -8.83
N ASN A 126 22.48 -0.70 -8.18
CA ASN A 126 23.70 -0.16 -8.81
C ASN A 126 23.41 1.08 -9.67
N ASP A 127 22.45 1.91 -9.22
CA ASP A 127 22.04 3.14 -9.89
C ASP A 127 21.60 4.15 -8.82
N GLU A 128 22.52 5.07 -8.50
CA GLU A 128 22.33 6.15 -7.55
C GLU A 128 21.35 7.22 -8.06
N ARG A 129 21.31 7.45 -9.37
CA ARG A 129 20.39 8.42 -10.00
C ARG A 129 18.95 7.93 -9.93
N PHE A 130 18.71 6.65 -10.20
CA PHE A 130 17.43 5.96 -9.97
C PHE A 130 17.01 6.08 -8.51
N ALA A 131 17.93 5.89 -7.57
CA ALA A 131 17.61 5.87 -6.15
C ALA A 131 17.26 7.26 -5.62
N TYR A 132 18.02 8.31 -5.94
CA TYR A 132 17.67 9.67 -5.53
C TYR A 132 16.46 10.25 -6.26
N ASP A 133 16.23 9.91 -7.54
CA ASP A 133 14.93 10.21 -8.16
C ASP A 133 13.80 9.46 -7.42
N SER A 134 14.03 8.19 -7.07
CA SER A 134 13.04 7.39 -6.35
C SER A 134 12.73 7.88 -4.93
N TYR A 135 13.73 8.32 -4.17
CA TYR A 135 13.55 8.92 -2.85
C TYR A 135 12.99 10.33 -2.92
N ARG A 136 13.19 11.01 -4.04
CA ARG A 136 12.42 12.21 -4.32
C ARG A 136 10.93 11.82 -4.34
N ARG A 137 10.43 10.84 -5.11
CA ARG A 137 9.13 10.06 -4.90
C ARG A 137 9.16 9.40 -3.52
N SER A 138 8.31 8.41 -3.27
CA SER A 138 7.53 8.39 -2.01
C SER A 138 6.58 9.60 -1.86
N SER A 139 7.05 10.82 -2.15
CA SER A 139 6.72 11.93 -1.28
C SER A 139 6.30 13.28 -1.84
N ARG A 140 6.37 13.59 -3.16
CA ARG A 140 5.60 14.77 -3.66
C ARG A 140 4.11 14.54 -3.40
N CYS A 141 3.67 13.29 -3.49
CA CYS A 141 2.39 12.83 -2.96
C CYS A 141 2.29 13.01 -1.43
N THR A 142 3.23 12.47 -0.61
CA THR A 142 3.25 12.65 0.87
C THR A 142 3.01 14.10 1.31
N ALA A 143 3.63 15.07 0.63
CA ALA A 143 3.53 16.49 0.93
C ALA A 143 2.68 17.29 -0.08
N ALA A 144 1.76 16.67 -0.82
CA ALA A 144 0.76 17.36 -1.66
C ALA A 144 -0.62 16.68 -1.60
N SER A 145 -0.69 15.41 -1.97
CA SER A 145 -1.93 14.62 -2.06
C SER A 145 -2.27 13.88 -0.77
N CYS A 146 -1.29 13.67 0.11
CA CYS A 146 -1.44 12.76 1.24
C CYS A 146 -1.93 13.45 2.52
N TRP A 147 -1.62 14.74 2.77
CA TRP A 147 -1.89 15.37 4.07
C TRP A 147 -3.37 15.37 4.47
N GLU A 148 -4.30 15.63 3.54
CA GLU A 148 -5.75 15.52 3.77
C GLU A 148 -6.27 14.07 3.86
N SER A 149 -5.42 13.09 3.56
CA SER A 149 -5.71 11.64 3.60
C SER A 149 -4.91 10.87 4.68
N MET A 150 -4.03 11.54 5.42
CA MET A 150 -2.99 10.92 6.26
C MET A 150 -3.39 10.72 7.73
N VAL A 151 -4.67 10.52 8.03
CA VAL A 151 -5.06 10.08 9.39
C VAL A 151 -4.55 8.65 9.67
N ILE A 152 -4.53 7.79 8.64
CA ILE A 152 -4.04 6.40 8.69
C ILE A 152 -2.55 6.29 9.08
N THR A 153 -1.74 7.27 8.71
CA THR A 153 -0.29 7.26 8.96
C THR A 153 0.11 8.04 10.21
N SER A 154 -0.83 8.59 10.98
CA SER A 154 -0.51 9.30 12.23
C SER A 154 0.14 8.36 13.27
N SER A 155 -0.21 7.08 13.26
CA SER A 155 0.45 6.00 14.03
C SER A 155 1.83 5.58 13.46
N ILE A 156 2.17 5.95 12.22
CA ILE A 156 3.46 5.62 11.56
C ILE A 156 4.22 6.92 11.29
N ARG A 157 4.89 7.43 12.35
CA ARG A 157 5.59 8.73 12.37
C ARG A 157 6.82 8.75 11.46
N LEU A 158 6.62 9.00 10.16
CA LEU A 158 7.68 9.26 9.17
C LEU A 158 7.62 10.73 8.67
N SER A 159 8.78 11.37 8.55
CA SER A 159 8.97 12.79 8.22
C SER A 159 8.95 13.10 6.69
N LYS A 160 8.71 14.37 6.34
CA LYS A 160 8.33 14.95 5.01
C LYS A 160 9.41 14.90 3.86
N PRO A 161 9.09 14.41 2.62
CA PRO A 161 9.95 14.58 1.35
C PRO A 161 9.23 15.02 -0.03
N ARG A 162 9.82 15.06 -1.29
CA ARG A 162 9.17 15.53 -2.64
C ARG A 162 9.66 15.20 -4.20
N LEU A 163 9.17 14.17 -5.00
CA LEU A 163 9.13 13.64 -6.51
C LEU A 163 10.02 12.55 -7.34
N LEU A 164 9.53 11.30 -7.72
CA LEU A 164 10.02 10.15 -8.62
C LEU A 164 9.54 10.11 -10.13
N LEU A 165 10.09 9.20 -11.00
CA LEU A 165 9.53 7.81 -11.32
C LEU A 165 10.49 6.70 -11.92
N ALA A 166 10.66 5.50 -11.29
CA ALA A 166 11.25 4.25 -11.92
C ALA A 166 10.90 2.86 -11.24
N ARG A 167 11.26 1.69 -11.84
CA ARG A 167 10.62 0.35 -11.63
C ARG A 167 11.49 -0.86 -11.15
N ARG A 168 11.02 -1.57 -10.11
CA ARG A 168 11.00 -3.06 -9.95
C ARG A 168 9.66 -3.44 -9.27
N THR A 169 9.34 -4.73 -9.07
CA THR A 169 8.03 -5.22 -8.56
C THR A 169 7.74 -4.82 -7.10
N THR A 170 7.35 -3.58 -6.87
CA THR A 170 6.91 -3.08 -5.56
C THR A 170 5.64 -3.83 -5.09
N PRO A 171 5.63 -4.46 -3.90
CA PRO A 171 4.40 -4.94 -3.29
C PRO A 171 3.33 -3.83 -3.24
N THR A 172 2.08 -4.22 -3.52
CA THR A 172 0.98 -3.28 -3.69
C THR A 172 0.04 -3.32 -2.48
N PHE A 173 0.07 -2.25 -1.70
CA PHE A 173 -0.92 -1.92 -0.70
C PHE A 173 -2.15 -1.30 -1.39
N LEU A 174 -3.35 -1.78 -1.06
CA LEU A 174 -4.59 -1.14 -1.46
C LEU A 174 -5.27 -0.51 -0.23
N LEU A 175 -4.83 0.70 0.15
CA LEU A 175 -5.61 1.56 1.05
C LEU A 175 -6.62 2.33 0.21
N ARG A 176 -7.91 2.12 0.52
CA ARG A 176 -9.01 2.79 -0.14
C ARG A 176 -9.14 4.24 0.37
N SER A 177 -9.21 5.20 -0.55
CA SER A 177 -9.67 6.56 -0.22
C SER A 177 -11.13 6.52 0.24
N CYS A 178 -11.44 7.21 1.33
CA CYS A 178 -12.80 7.39 1.79
C CYS A 178 -13.48 8.53 1.06
N VAL A 179 -14.04 8.18 -0.10
CA VAL A 179 -15.00 8.98 -0.84
C VAL A 179 -16.39 8.37 -0.60
N ASN A 180 -17.35 9.25 -0.33
CA ASN A 180 -18.77 8.95 -0.10
C ASN A 180 -19.41 8.33 -1.35
#